data_AF-A0A9X6UC57-F1
#
_entry.id   AF-A0A9X6UC57-F1
#
_cell.length_a   1.000
_cell.length_b   1.000
_cell.length_c   1.000
_cell.angle_alpha   90.00
_cell.angle_beta   90.00
_cell.angle_gamma   90.00
#
_symmetry.space_group_name_H-M   'P 1'
#
loop_
_entity.id
_entity.type
_entity.pdbx_description
1 polymer ?
#
loop_
_entity_poly.entity_id
_entity_poly.type
_entity_poly.pdbx_seq_one_letter_code
_entity_poly.pdbx_strand_id
1 'polypeptide(L)'
;MTTKAELKREQILTRLRNRGEVGATNAELSHISLRYGAHLGTLYQLGYKIEKESLGEGLYRYILKEEPEEGFAKMPKALEALKQKLLNNGYPFLAKNIELMLDDVGIAVKYKPNTYNN
;
A
#
# COMPACT_ATOMS: atom_id res chain seq x y z
N MET A 1 -9.20 -20.37 8.19
CA MET A 1 -10.49 -19.64 8.17
C MET A 1 -10.24 -18.27 7.57
N THR A 2 -10.88 -17.93 6.45
CA THR A 2 -10.75 -16.62 5.82
C THR A 2 -11.54 -15.58 6.62
N THR A 3 -10.90 -14.51 7.03
CA THR A 3 -11.53 -13.43 7.80
C THR A 3 -12.49 -12.61 6.90
N LYS A 4 -13.47 -11.93 7.51
CA LYS A 4 -14.36 -11.01 6.76
C LYS A 4 -13.58 -9.93 6.01
N ALA A 5 -12.46 -9.47 6.59
CA ALA A 5 -11.61 -8.46 5.98
C ALA A 5 -10.89 -8.97 4.72
N GLU A 6 -10.44 -10.23 4.72
CA GLU A 6 -9.87 -10.88 3.54
C GLU A 6 -10.91 -11.07 2.45
N LEU A 7 -12.13 -11.50 2.79
CA LEU A 7 -13.22 -11.64 1.81
C LEU A 7 -13.54 -10.31 1.12
N LYS A 8 -13.61 -9.20 1.87
CA LYS A 8 -13.85 -7.86 1.32
C LYS A 8 -12.70 -7.37 0.44
N ARG A 9 -11.46 -7.70 0.80
CA ARG A 9 -10.28 -7.41 -0.03
C ARG A 9 -10.35 -8.18 -1.36
N GLU A 10 -10.67 -9.47 -1.31
CA GLU A 10 -10.83 -10.28 -2.53
C GLU A 10 -11.94 -9.73 -3.42
N GLN A 11 -13.09 -9.33 -2.85
CA GLN A 11 -14.17 -8.71 -3.64
C GLN A 11 -13.73 -7.42 -4.35
N ILE A 12 -12.93 -6.59 -3.67
CA ILE A 12 -12.35 -5.38 -4.29
C ILE A 12 -11.39 -5.76 -5.42
N LEU A 13 -10.52 -6.75 -5.20
CA LEU A 13 -9.58 -7.23 -6.21
C LEU A 13 -10.31 -7.81 -7.43
N THR A 14 -11.33 -8.66 -7.22
CA THR A 14 -12.19 -9.18 -8.28
C THR A 14 -12.87 -8.06 -9.06
N ARG A 15 -13.36 -7.02 -8.37
CA ARG A 15 -13.97 -5.86 -9.05
C ARG A 15 -12.96 -5.15 -9.95
N LEU A 16 -11.73 -4.94 -9.48
CA LEU A 16 -10.68 -4.31 -10.27
C LEU A 16 -10.29 -5.17 -11.48
N ARG A 17 -10.08 -6.48 -11.30
CA ARG A 17 -9.82 -7.43 -12.39
C ARG A 17 -10.91 -7.39 -13.45
N ASN A 18 -12.18 -7.44 -13.04
CA ASN A 18 -13.32 -7.45 -13.96
C ASN A 18 -13.49 -6.13 -14.72
N ARG A 19 -13.04 -5.00 -14.14
CA ARG A 19 -13.08 -3.70 -14.81
C ARG A 19 -11.90 -3.50 -15.76
N GLY A 20 -10.78 -4.18 -15.55
CA GLY A 20 -9.56 -4.03 -16.34
C GLY A 20 -9.15 -2.57 -16.49
N GLU A 21 -8.81 -2.16 -17.70
CA GLU A 21 -8.38 -0.79 -18.04
C GLU A 21 -9.45 0.29 -17.80
N VAL A 22 -10.73 -0.07 -17.73
CA VAL A 22 -11.79 0.89 -17.40
C VAL A 22 -11.68 1.36 -15.96
N GLY A 23 -11.12 0.53 -15.09
CA GLY A 23 -10.98 0.78 -13.65
C GLY A 23 -12.30 0.76 -12.89
N ALA A 24 -12.19 0.69 -11.56
CA ALA A 24 -13.32 0.83 -10.64
C ALA A 24 -13.25 2.18 -9.93
N THR A 25 -14.38 2.85 -9.73
CA THR A 25 -14.39 4.13 -8.99
C THR A 25 -14.45 3.92 -7.48
N ASN A 26 -14.02 4.91 -6.69
CA ASN A 26 -14.24 4.88 -5.24
C ASN A 26 -15.72 4.72 -4.86
N ALA A 27 -16.64 5.30 -5.64
CA ALA A 27 -18.08 5.10 -5.45
C ALA A 27 -18.45 3.60 -5.55
N GLU A 28 -18.00 2.91 -6.61
CA GLU A 28 -18.21 1.48 -6.78
C GLU A 28 -17.56 0.64 -5.66
N LEU A 29 -16.32 0.98 -5.29
CA LEU A 29 -15.60 0.26 -4.23
C LEU A 29 -16.23 0.46 -2.85
N SER A 30 -16.84 1.63 -2.60
CA SER A 30 -17.52 1.93 -1.35
C SER A 30 -18.76 1.05 -1.12
N HIS A 31 -19.44 0.60 -2.18
CA HIS A 31 -20.54 -0.37 -2.09
C HIS A 31 -20.07 -1.76 -1.60
N ILE A 32 -18.81 -2.12 -1.87
CA ILE A 32 -18.22 -3.37 -1.36
C ILE A 32 -17.81 -3.20 0.11
N SER A 33 -17.12 -2.10 0.43
CA SER A 33 -16.66 -1.77 1.78
C SER A 33 -16.45 -0.26 1.94
N LEU A 34 -17.02 0.33 3.01
CA LEU A 34 -16.74 1.72 3.39
C LEU A 34 -15.25 1.96 3.70
N ARG A 35 -14.51 0.90 4.06
CA ARG A 35 -13.06 0.94 4.30
C ARG A 35 -12.26 0.45 3.09
N TYR A 36 -12.76 0.60 1.87
CA TYR A 36 -12.07 0.18 0.64
C TYR A 36 -10.62 0.70 0.58
N GLY A 37 -10.36 1.92 1.06
CA GLY A 37 -9.01 2.49 1.13
C GLY A 37 -8.03 1.66 1.95
N ALA A 38 -8.47 1.03 3.05
CA ALA A 38 -7.63 0.14 3.86
C ALA A 38 -7.33 -1.18 3.13
N HIS A 39 -8.30 -1.71 2.38
CA HIS A 39 -8.10 -2.90 1.55
C HIS A 39 -7.15 -2.62 0.39
N LEU A 40 -7.28 -1.48 -0.30
CA LEU A 40 -6.31 -1.02 -1.30
C LEU A 40 -4.91 -0.86 -0.68
N GLY A 41 -4.81 -0.24 0.51
CA GLY A 41 -3.59 -0.17 1.29
C GLY A 41 -2.92 -1.53 1.50
N THR A 42 -3.72 -2.55 1.80
CA THR A 42 -3.23 -3.92 1.96
C THR A 42 -2.80 -4.53 0.63
N LEU A 43 -3.55 -4.31 -0.46
CA LEU A 43 -3.19 -4.78 -1.80
C LEU A 43 -1.85 -4.17 -2.25
N TYR A 44 -1.61 -2.88 -1.99
CA TYR A 44 -0.30 -2.27 -2.25
C TYR A 44 0.83 -2.93 -1.45
N GLN A 45 0.58 -3.32 -0.19
CA GLN A 45 1.56 -4.05 0.62
C GLN A 45 1.80 -5.48 0.13
N LEU A 46 0.82 -6.07 -0.54
CA LEU A 46 0.91 -7.40 -1.15
C LEU A 46 1.52 -7.36 -2.56
N GLY A 47 1.92 -6.19 -3.05
CA GLY A 47 2.63 -6.03 -4.32
C GLY A 47 1.76 -5.77 -5.54
N TYR A 48 0.45 -5.58 -5.37
CA TYR A 48 -0.43 -5.19 -6.46
C TYR A 48 -0.14 -3.74 -6.88
N LYS A 49 0.04 -3.51 -8.18
CA LYS A 49 0.17 -2.17 -8.76
C LYS A 49 -1.21 -1.68 -9.18
N ILE A 50 -1.75 -0.74 -8.41
CA ILE A 50 -3.07 -0.15 -8.68
C ILE A 50 -2.90 1.35 -8.90
N GLU A 51 -3.10 1.78 -10.14
CA GLU A 51 -3.08 3.19 -10.51
C GLU A 51 -4.31 3.89 -9.91
N LYS A 52 -4.12 5.11 -9.42
CA LYS A 52 -5.17 5.98 -8.89
C LYS A 52 -5.20 7.26 -9.71
N GLU A 53 -6.32 7.51 -10.37
CA GLU A 53 -6.55 8.69 -11.19
C GLU A 53 -7.70 9.51 -10.63
N SER A 54 -7.54 10.83 -10.62
CA SER A 54 -8.61 11.76 -10.19
C SER A 54 -9.51 12.05 -11.38
N LEU A 55 -10.81 11.84 -11.22
CA LEU A 55 -11.83 12.24 -12.20
C LEU A 55 -12.45 13.61 -11.89
N GLY A 56 -12.02 14.25 -10.79
CA GLY A 56 -12.58 15.51 -10.30
C GLY A 56 -13.59 15.30 -9.18
N GLU A 57 -13.88 16.36 -8.42
CA GLU A 57 -14.95 16.39 -7.40
C GLU A 57 -14.88 15.26 -6.34
N GLY A 58 -13.66 14.78 -6.03
CA GLY A 58 -13.45 13.69 -5.08
C GLY A 58 -13.79 12.30 -5.62
N LEU A 59 -14.14 12.17 -6.90
CA LEU A 59 -14.26 10.91 -7.61
C LEU A 59 -12.87 10.44 -8.07
N TYR A 60 -12.53 9.19 -7.74
CA TYR A 60 -11.26 8.59 -8.12
C TYR A 60 -11.49 7.26 -8.82
N ARG A 61 -10.73 7.03 -9.89
CA ARG A 61 -10.67 5.77 -10.62
C ARG A 61 -9.43 4.98 -10.18
N TYR A 62 -9.62 3.69 -9.95
CA TYR A 62 -8.58 2.74 -9.58
C TYR A 62 -8.45 1.65 -10.64
N ILE A 63 -7.26 1.48 -11.21
CA ILE A 63 -6.99 0.54 -12.30
C ILE A 63 -5.93 -0.44 -11.83
N LEU A 64 -6.23 -1.74 -11.86
CA LEU A 64 -5.23 -2.77 -11.60
C LEU A 64 -4.33 -2.89 -12.84
N LYS A 65 -3.05 -2.56 -12.68
CA LYS A 65 -2.05 -2.61 -13.76
C LYS A 65 -1.23 -3.89 -13.74
N GLU A 66 -0.90 -4.37 -12.56
CA GLU A 66 -0.03 -5.53 -12.39
C GLU A 66 -0.37 -6.29 -11.11
N GLU A 67 -0.29 -7.61 -11.18
CA GLU A 67 -0.37 -8.51 -10.04
C GLU A 67 1.03 -8.90 -9.58
N PRO A 68 1.25 -9.14 -8.29
CA PRO A 68 2.54 -9.56 -7.77
C PRO A 68 2.97 -10.90 -8.39
N GLU A 69 4.25 -11.05 -8.71
CA GLU A 69 4.83 -12.33 -9.10
C GLU A 69 4.77 -13.35 -7.96
N GLU A 70 4.74 -14.63 -8.30
CA GLU A 70 4.80 -15.71 -7.31
C GLU A 70 6.08 -15.56 -6.46
N GLY A 71 5.91 -15.45 -5.14
CA GLY A 71 7.02 -15.24 -4.21
C GLY A 71 7.27 -13.78 -3.82
N PHE A 72 6.36 -12.84 -4.14
CA PHE A 72 6.46 -11.45 -3.69
C PHE A 72 6.66 -11.36 -2.16
N ALA A 73 7.88 -10.97 -1.76
CA ALA A 73 8.18 -10.70 -0.37
C ALA A 73 7.58 -9.35 0.01
N LYS A 74 6.68 -9.35 0.98
CA LYS A 74 6.09 -8.13 1.56
C LYS A 74 7.21 -7.13 1.86
N MET A 75 7.20 -5.99 1.16
CA MET A 75 8.29 -5.03 1.31
C MET A 75 8.36 -4.55 2.77
N PRO A 76 9.56 -4.55 3.37
CA PRO A 76 9.72 -4.05 4.73
C PRO A 76 9.30 -2.58 4.77
N LYS A 77 8.70 -2.16 5.89
CA LYS A 77 8.38 -0.74 6.10
C LYS A 77 9.65 0.09 5.89
N ALA A 78 9.53 1.26 5.28
CA ALA A 78 10.68 2.11 4.95
C ALA A 78 11.65 2.32 6.13
N LEU A 79 11.09 2.53 7.33
CA LEU A 79 11.85 2.65 8.57
C LEU A 79 12.64 1.40 8.94
N GLU A 80 12.04 0.21 8.79
CA GLU A 80 12.71 -1.07 9.07
C GLU A 80 13.81 -1.38 8.06
N ALA A 81 13.57 -1.07 6.78
CA ALA A 81 14.60 -1.18 5.75
C ALA A 81 15.79 -0.26 6.04
N LEU A 82 15.52 0.98 6.49
CA LEU A 82 16.55 1.94 6.87
C LEU A 82 17.33 1.47 8.11
N LYS A 83 16.65 0.98 9.15
CA LYS A 83 17.30 0.39 10.33
C LYS A 83 18.21 -0.77 9.95
N GLN A 84 17.76 -1.69 9.11
CA GLN A 84 18.60 -2.79 8.65
C GLN A 84 19.82 -2.29 7.88
N LYS A 85 19.65 -1.31 7.00
CA LYS A 85 20.78 -0.73 6.26
C LYS A 85 21.80 -0.08 7.20
N LEU A 86 21.34 0.62 8.24
CA LEU A 86 22.22 1.21 9.26
C LEU A 86 22.96 0.15 10.07
N LEU A 87 22.29 -0.94 10.46
CA LEU A 87 22.93 -2.08 11.13
C LEU A 87 24.02 -2.70 10.26
N ASN A 88 23.71 -2.99 9.00
CA ASN A 88 24.65 -3.59 8.05
C ASN A 88 25.86 -2.71 7.76
N ASN A 89 25.70 -1.39 7.87
CA ASN A 89 26.77 -0.41 7.69
C ASN A 89 27.53 -0.10 9.00
N GLY A 90 27.27 -0.81 10.10
CA GLY A 90 27.98 -0.63 11.37
C GLY A 90 27.52 0.57 12.20
N TYR A 91 26.28 1.05 12.01
CA TYR A 91 25.68 2.14 12.78
C TYR A 91 24.56 1.66 13.73
N PRO A 92 24.85 0.77 14.70
CA PRO A 92 23.82 0.20 15.58
C PRO A 92 23.19 1.24 16.51
N PHE A 93 23.92 2.29 16.88
CA PHE A 93 23.38 3.39 17.67
C PHE A 93 22.31 4.16 16.89
N LEU A 94 22.58 4.50 15.62
CA LEU A 94 21.61 5.21 14.77
C LEU A 94 20.38 4.34 14.51
N ALA A 95 20.57 3.05 14.20
CA ALA A 95 19.46 2.13 13.98
C ALA A 95 18.50 2.03 15.18
N LYS A 96 19.02 2.11 16.42
CA LYS A 96 18.21 2.08 17.66
C LYS A 96 17.50 3.40 17.94
N ASN A 97 18.09 4.54 17.58
CA ASN A 97 17.61 5.85 18.01
C ASN A 97 16.92 6.66 16.90
N ILE A 98 16.91 6.18 15.66
CA ILE A 98 16.38 6.94 14.51
C ILE A 98 14.93 7.39 14.67
N GLU A 99 14.09 6.60 15.37
CA GLU A 99 12.70 7.01 15.66
C GLU A 99 12.64 8.22 16.59
N LEU A 100 13.44 8.23 17.66
CA LEU A 100 13.53 9.36 18.58
C LEU A 100 14.09 10.60 17.86
N MET A 101 15.10 10.41 16.99
CA MET A 101 15.68 11.50 16.21
C MET A 101 14.68 12.10 15.23
N LEU A 102 13.86 11.27 14.57
CA LEU A 102 12.81 11.73 13.66
C LEU A 102 11.71 12.50 14.43
N ASP A 103 11.35 12.03 15.63
CA ASP A 103 10.37 12.69 16.48
C ASP A 103 10.88 14.05 17.01
N ASP A 104 12.15 14.12 17.43
CA ASP A 104 12.81 15.34 17.90
C ASP A 104 12.81 16.46 16.83
N VAL A 105 12.90 16.08 15.54
CA VAL A 105 12.81 17.03 14.42
C VAL A 105 11.41 17.15 13.81
N GLY A 106 10.40 16.51 14.42
CA GLY A 106 9.00 16.60 14.00
C GLY A 106 8.65 15.89 12.68
N ILE A 107 9.42 14.87 12.28
CA ILE A 107 9.20 14.11 11.04
C ILE A 107 8.40 12.83 11.31
N ALA A 108 7.22 12.72 10.69
CA ALA A 108 6.41 11.51 10.70
C ALA A 108 6.65 10.66 9.44
N VAL A 109 7.06 9.39 9.60
CA VAL A 109 7.23 8.45 8.48
C VAL A 109 5.87 7.82 8.14
N LYS A 110 5.29 8.21 7.01
CA LYS A 110 4.04 7.63 6.48
C LYS A 110 4.30 6.80 5.23
N TYR A 111 3.56 5.70 5.07
CA TYR A 111 3.57 4.93 3.84
C TYR A 111 2.88 5.71 2.71
N LYS A 112 3.55 5.86 1.56
CA LYS A 112 2.97 6.45 0.35
C LYS A 112 2.62 5.34 -0.66
N PRO A 113 1.35 5.22 -1.10
CA PRO A 113 0.96 4.31 -2.18
C PRO A 113 1.69 4.65 -3.50
N ASN A 114 1.99 3.66 -4.35
CA ASN A 114 2.68 3.81 -5.65
C ASN A 114 4.07 4.49 -5.59
N THR A 115 4.87 4.21 -4.56
CA THR A 115 6.27 4.71 -4.51
C THR A 115 7.24 3.81 -5.31
N TYR A 116 6.74 2.71 -5.90
CA TYR A 116 7.55 1.73 -6.64
C TYR A 116 7.35 1.90 -8.14
N ASN A 117 7.88 3.00 -8.69
CA ASN A 117 8.25 3.09 -10.10
C ASN A 117 9.77 3.04 -10.15
N ASN A 118 10.31 1.88 -10.50
CA ASN A 118 11.64 1.73 -11.10
C ASN A 118 11.58 0.50 -12.00
#